data_AF-A0A962MKW7-F1
#
_entry.id   AF-A0A962MKW7-F1
#
_cell.length_a   1.000
_cell.length_b   1.000
_cell.length_c   1.000
_cell.angle_alpha   90.00
_cell.angle_beta   90.00
_cell.angle_gamma   90.00
#
_symmetry.space_group_name_H-M   'P 1'
#
loop_
_entity.id
_entity.type
_entity.pdbx_description
1 polymer ?
#
loop_
_entity_poly.entity_id
_entity_poly.type
_entity_poly.pdbx_seq_one_letter_code
_entity_poly.pdbx_strand_id
1 'polypeptide(L)'
;RDFRSRGQEAAERIKADADRQRTVTLAEAYRDAETTRGEGDARAAEIYATAYNKDAEFYGFYRSLNAYRNSFNSTDDILVLQPKDSEFFKYFNNKLQ
;
A
#
# COMPACT_ATOMS: atom_id res chain seq x y z
N ARG A 1 10.48 -54.73 29.38
CA ARG A 1 9.85 -54.30 28.10
C ARG A 1 8.89 -53.13 28.31
N ASP A 2 8.16 -53.08 29.43
CA ASP A 2 7.18 -52.03 29.75
C ASP A 2 7.72 -50.58 29.71
N PHE A 3 8.89 -50.32 30.30
CA PHE A 3 9.51 -48.98 30.31
C PHE A 3 9.83 -48.41 28.91
N ARG A 4 10.17 -49.27 27.94
CA ARG A 4 10.43 -48.82 26.56
C ARG A 4 9.14 -48.43 25.84
N SER A 5 8.05 -49.18 26.07
CA SER A 5 6.74 -48.86 25.50
C SER A 5 6.20 -47.54 26.05
N ARG A 6 6.29 -47.33 27.36
CA ARG A 6 5.88 -46.07 28.00
C ARG A 6 6.71 -44.88 27.56
N GLY A 7 8.02 -45.07 27.37
CA GLY A 7 8.90 -44.03 26.85
C GLY A 7 8.57 -43.64 25.40
N GLN A 8 8.24 -44.62 24.57
CA GLN A 8 7.84 -44.39 23.18
C GLN A 8 6.50 -43.65 23.09
N GLU A 9 5.51 -44.03 23.91
CA GLU A 9 4.21 -43.34 23.98
C GLU A 9 4.36 -41.89 24.45
N ALA A 10 5.17 -41.65 25.50
CA ALA A 10 5.43 -40.30 25.99
C ALA A 10 6.13 -39.43 24.92
N ALA A 11 7.10 -39.99 24.20
CA ALA A 11 7.80 -39.30 23.12
C ALA A 11 6.84 -38.94 21.97
N GLU A 12 5.94 -39.85 21.60
CA GLU A 12 4.96 -39.60 20.53
C GLU A 12 3.98 -38.50 20.93
N ARG A 13 3.51 -38.51 22.19
CA ARG A 13 2.65 -37.46 22.72
C ARG A 13 3.32 -36.08 22.71
N ILE A 14 4.60 -36.01 23.12
CA ILE A 14 5.37 -34.76 23.12
C ILE A 14 5.53 -34.23 21.70
N LYS A 15 5.84 -35.10 20.73
CA LYS A 15 5.96 -34.70 19.32
C LYS A 15 4.64 -34.18 18.76
N ALA A 16 3.54 -34.90 18.99
CA ALA A 16 2.23 -34.48 18.51
C ALA A 16 1.79 -33.13 19.11
N ASP A 17 2.07 -32.91 20.39
CA ASP A 17 1.78 -31.62 21.03
C ASP A 17 2.65 -30.49 20.49
N ALA A 18 3.95 -30.74 20.29
CA ALA A 18 4.86 -29.77 19.68
C ALA A 18 4.45 -29.40 18.24
N ASP A 19 4.06 -30.39 17.43
CA ASP A 19 3.58 -30.15 16.06
C ASP A 19 2.28 -29.34 16.07
N ARG A 20 1.34 -29.66 16.96
CA ARG A 20 0.11 -28.90 17.15
C ARG A 20 0.40 -27.45 17.54
N GLN A 21 1.26 -27.24 18.54
CA GLN A 21 1.63 -25.90 19.01
C GLN A 21 2.28 -25.10 17.88
N ARG A 22 3.21 -25.70 17.14
CA ARG A 22 3.83 -25.06 15.98
C ARG A 22 2.80 -24.60 14.95
N THR A 23 1.85 -25.46 14.59
CA THR A 23 0.79 -25.11 13.64
C THR A 23 -0.07 -23.95 14.13
N VAL A 24 -0.46 -23.97 15.41
CA VAL A 24 -1.25 -22.89 16.02
C VAL A 24 -0.47 -21.57 16.01
N THR A 25 0.78 -21.57 16.48
CA THR A 25 1.61 -20.36 16.53
C THR A 25 1.83 -19.77 15.14
N LEU A 26 2.08 -20.60 14.12
CA LEU A 26 2.22 -20.12 12.75
C LEU A 26 0.92 -19.53 12.21
N ALA A 27 -0.22 -20.15 12.50
CA ALA A 27 -1.52 -19.65 12.06
C ALA A 27 -1.87 -18.32 12.74
N GLU A 28 -1.61 -18.18 14.04
CA GLU A 28 -1.80 -16.94 14.79
C GLU A 28 -0.89 -15.82 14.27
N ALA A 29 0.39 -16.10 14.08
CA ALA A 29 1.33 -15.12 13.52
C ALA A 29 0.93 -14.67 12.12
N TYR A 30 0.43 -15.59 11.28
CA TYR A 30 -0.05 -15.26 9.95
C TYR A 30 -1.31 -14.38 10.00
N ARG A 31 -2.29 -14.74 10.84
CA ARG A 31 -3.51 -13.95 11.05
C ARG A 31 -3.19 -12.53 11.50
N ASP A 32 -2.31 -12.39 12.49
CA ASP A 32 -1.96 -11.10 13.08
C ASP A 32 -1.18 -10.23 12.06
N ALA A 33 -0.33 -10.85 11.24
CA ALA A 33 0.37 -10.18 10.15
C ALA A 33 -0.59 -9.65 9.06
N GLU A 34 -1.55 -10.46 8.61
CA GLU A 34 -2.55 -10.03 7.62
C GLU A 34 -3.48 -8.95 8.19
N THR A 35 -3.83 -9.05 9.47
CA THR A 35 -4.65 -8.02 10.15
C THR A 35 -3.91 -6.69 10.18
N THR A 36 -2.64 -6.69 10.62
CA THR A 36 -1.80 -5.49 10.65
C THR A 36 -1.61 -4.88 9.27
N ARG A 37 -1.41 -5.72 8.24
CA ARG A 37 -1.31 -5.25 6.85
C ARG A 37 -2.62 -4.61 6.39
N GLY A 38 -3.76 -5.26 6.62
CA GLY A 38 -5.07 -4.76 6.24
C GLY A 38 -5.41 -3.42 6.91
N GLU A 39 -5.09 -3.27 8.19
CA GLU A 39 -5.24 -1.99 8.92
C GLU A 39 -4.36 -0.88 8.33
N GLY A 40 -3.12 -1.23 7.95
CA GLY A 40 -2.19 -0.32 7.30
C GLY A 40 -2.71 0.15 5.94
N ASP A 41 -3.18 -0.77 5.10
CA ASP A 41 -3.72 -0.48 3.78
C ASP A 41 -4.99 0.38 3.88
N ALA A 42 -5.88 0.06 4.83
CA ALA A 42 -7.08 0.85 5.09
C ALA A 42 -6.75 2.28 5.51
N ARG A 43 -5.80 2.46 6.44
CA ARG A 43 -5.37 3.79 6.89
C ARG A 43 -4.67 4.56 5.76
N ALA A 44 -3.86 3.90 4.96
CA ALA A 44 -3.23 4.53 3.80
C ALA A 44 -4.29 5.03 2.82
N ALA A 45 -5.25 4.18 2.45
CA ALA A 45 -6.37 4.55 1.58
C ALA A 45 -7.20 5.71 2.14
N GLU A 46 -7.48 5.71 3.45
CA GLU A 46 -8.16 6.81 4.13
C GLU A 46 -7.38 8.12 4.07
N ILE A 47 -6.06 8.08 4.33
CA ILE A 47 -5.19 9.26 4.24
C ILE A 47 -5.17 9.79 2.81
N TYR A 48 -5.01 8.93 1.82
CA TYR A 48 -5.06 9.32 0.41
C TYR A 48 -6.41 9.93 0.05
N ALA A 49 -7.52 9.27 0.37
CA ALA A 49 -8.86 9.79 0.11
C ALA A 49 -9.10 11.14 0.81
N THR A 50 -8.67 11.29 2.05
CA THR A 50 -8.78 12.53 2.80
C THR A 50 -7.91 13.63 2.20
N ALA A 51 -6.67 13.32 1.81
CA ALA A 51 -5.77 14.27 1.17
C ALA A 51 -6.30 14.72 -0.20
N TYR A 52 -6.86 13.81 -1.00
CA TYR A 52 -7.45 14.11 -2.30
C TYR A 52 -8.77 14.88 -2.18
N ASN A 53 -9.59 14.58 -1.17
CA ASN A 53 -10.87 15.28 -0.95
C ASN A 53 -10.70 16.63 -0.25
N LYS A 54 -9.59 16.86 0.48
CA LYS A 54 -9.34 18.14 1.16
C LYS A 54 -9.20 19.30 0.19
N ASP A 55 -8.56 19.06 -0.96
CA ASP A 55 -8.47 20.05 -2.05
C ASP A 55 -8.17 19.35 -3.38
N ALA A 56 -9.22 18.89 -4.04
CA ALA A 56 -9.13 18.21 -5.33
C ALA A 56 -8.56 19.13 -6.43
N GLU A 57 -8.80 20.44 -6.33
CA GLU A 57 -8.22 21.43 -7.26
C GLU A 57 -6.72 21.57 -7.05
N PHE A 58 -6.25 21.65 -5.80
CA PHE A 58 -4.82 21.69 -5.49
C PHE A 58 -4.08 20.43 -5.94
N TYR A 59 -4.67 19.23 -5.76
CA TYR A 59 -4.05 18.00 -6.27
C TYR A 59 -4.00 17.98 -7.81
N GLY A 60 -5.07 18.38 -8.49
CA GLY A 60 -5.10 18.52 -9.94
C GLY A 60 -4.01 19.47 -10.43
N PHE A 61 -3.86 20.61 -9.75
CA PHE A 61 -2.80 21.58 -10.00
C PHE A 61 -1.39 21.00 -9.75
N TYR A 62 -1.13 20.37 -8.59
CA TYR A 62 0.18 19.80 -8.25
C TYR A 62 0.59 18.64 -9.16
N ARG A 63 -0.37 17.80 -9.57
CA ARG A 63 -0.14 16.72 -10.54
C ARG A 63 0.19 17.29 -11.92
N SER A 64 -0.50 18.36 -12.33
CA SER A 64 -0.16 19.07 -13.56
C SER A 64 1.27 19.64 -13.50
N LEU A 65 1.66 20.28 -12.39
CA LEU A 65 3.03 20.78 -12.13
C LEU A 65 4.12 19.71 -12.20
N ASN A 66 3.89 18.52 -11.64
CA ASN A 66 4.84 17.41 -11.76
C ASN A 66 4.92 16.88 -13.21
N ALA A 67 3.80 16.82 -13.92
CA ALA A 67 3.78 16.45 -15.33
C ALA A 67 4.56 17.46 -16.20
N TYR A 68 4.42 18.76 -15.92
CA TYR A 68 5.25 19.81 -16.53
C TYR A 68 6.74 19.54 -16.27
N ARG A 69 7.13 19.36 -15.00
CA ARG A 69 8.54 19.14 -14.62
C ARG A 69 9.15 17.92 -15.32
N ASN A 70 8.40 16.83 -15.44
CA ASN A 70 8.88 15.62 -16.10
C ASN A 70 8.95 15.77 -17.64
N SER A 71 8.02 16.51 -18.25
CA SER A 71 7.99 16.76 -19.70
C SER A 71 9.08 17.75 -20.14
N PHE A 72 9.63 18.55 -19.22
CA PHE A 72 10.73 19.49 -19.50
C PHE A 72 12.12 18.95 -19.11
N ASN A 73 12.22 17.67 -18.71
CA ASN A 73 13.49 17.05 -18.30
C ASN A 73 14.33 16.55 -19.50
N SER A 74 13.80 16.66 -20.73
CA SER A 74 14.49 16.35 -21.99
C SER A 74 14.51 17.61 -22.88
N THR A 75 15.66 17.94 -23.45
CA THR A 75 15.85 19.17 -24.24
C THR A 75 15.18 19.09 -25.64
N ASP A 76 14.74 17.90 -26.05
CA ASP A 76 14.20 17.61 -27.39
C ASP A 76 12.67 17.43 -27.43
N ASP A 77 11.97 17.58 -26.30
CA ASP A 77 10.51 17.35 -26.24
C ASP A 77 9.75 18.55 -26.82
N ILE A 78 9.33 18.43 -28.08
CA ILE A 78 8.43 19.40 -28.74
C ILE A 78 7.03 19.28 -28.11
N LEU A 79 6.71 20.20 -27.23
CA LEU A 79 5.40 20.32 -26.59
C LEU A 79 4.40 21.01 -27.54
N VAL A 80 3.59 20.24 -28.26
CA VAL A 80 2.49 20.78 -29.09
C VAL A 80 1.32 21.17 -28.18
N LEU A 81 1.33 22.41 -27.71
CA LEU A 81 0.27 22.99 -26.90
C LEU A 81 -0.80 23.58 -27.81
N GLN A 82 -2.00 22.99 -27.85
CA GLN A 82 -3.20 23.70 -28.31
C GLN A 82 -3.70 24.58 -27.14
N PRO A 83 -3.51 25.91 -27.18
CA PRO A 83 -3.70 26.77 -26.01
C PRO A 83 -5.17 27.07 -25.68
N LYS A 84 -6.13 26.70 -26.54
CA LYS A 84 -7.53 27.11 -26.38
C LYS A 84 -8.37 26.20 -25.49
N ASP A 85 -8.09 24.89 -25.44
CA ASP A 85 -8.96 23.90 -24.77
C ASP A 85 -8.21 22.91 -23.86
N SER A 86 -6.91 23.14 -23.61
CA SER A 86 -6.14 22.24 -22.77
C SER A 86 -6.44 22.47 -21.29
N GLU A 87 -7.00 21.47 -20.60
CA GLU A 87 -7.18 21.47 -19.13
C GLU A 87 -5.87 21.79 -18.38
N PHE A 88 -4.74 21.55 -19.04
CA PHE A 88 -3.40 21.91 -18.62
C PHE A 88 -3.25 23.40 -18.30
N PHE A 89 -3.80 24.31 -19.11
CA PHE A 89 -3.70 25.77 -18.90
C PHE A 89 -4.83 26.37 -18.09
N LYS A 90 -5.79 25.58 -17.61
CA LYS A 90 -6.95 26.07 -16.87
C LYS A 90 -6.57 26.96 -15.67
N TYR A 91 -5.46 26.64 -14.99
CA TYR A 91 -4.95 27.41 -13.85
C TYR A 91 -4.07 28.60 -14.22
N PHE A 92 -3.54 28.67 -15.45
CA PHE A 92 -2.72 29.80 -15.93
C PHE A 92 -3.54 30.86 -16.66
N ASN A 93 -4.69 30.48 -17.22
CA ASN A 93 -5.60 31.38 -17.94
C ASN A 93 -6.59 32.13 -17.05
N ASN A 94 -6.63 31.85 -15.74
CA ASN A 94 -7.46 32.61 -14.82
C ASN A 94 -6.79 33.95 -14.52
N LYS A 95 -7.03 34.92 -15.41
CA LYS A 95 -6.69 36.33 -15.19
C LYS A 95 -7.26 36.73 -13.83
N LEU A 96 -6.39 37.10 -12.90
CA LEU A 96 -6.73 38.02 -11.82
C LEU A 96 -7.42 39.23 -12.47
N GLN A 97 -8.74 39.33 -12.30
CA GLN A 97 -9.46 40.58 -12.50
C GLN A 97 -9.40 41.37 -11.20
#